data_AF-A0A1B1TSF2-F1
#
_entry.id   AF-A0A1B1TSF2-F1
#
_cell.length_a   1.000
_cell.length_b   1.000
_cell.length_c   1.000
_cell.angle_alpha   90.00
_cell.angle_beta   90.00
_cell.angle_gamma   90.00
#
_symmetry.space_group_name_H-M   'P 1'
#
loop_
_entity.id
_entity.type
_entity.pdbx_description
1 polymer ?
#
loop_
_entity_poly.entity_id
_entity_poly.type
_entity_poly.pdbx_seq_one_letter_code
_entity_poly.pdbx_strand_id
1 'polypeptide(L)'
;MTFPFWLTLCLLLSLGTVGVLGTVPAFGQGRKQNAEQKLLQRKDADRHFALAQQAHREGDLETALFHWHQAEAIYRQFRTWDQLNLTLTALADTYLTQANLQAAETVLRQQLHLARDRQDVQTQVTVLNQLGHLLEKQAQPQVAAAIFADAQAIATGLTTGETALTIN
;
A
#
# COMPACT_ATOMS: atom_id res chain seq x y z
N MET A 1 -50.27 -39.91 38.86
CA MET A 1 -49.87 -38.87 37.89
C MET A 1 -48.58 -39.33 37.23
N THR A 2 -48.67 -39.67 35.95
CA THR A 2 -47.67 -40.40 35.15
C THR A 2 -46.61 -39.46 34.58
N PHE A 3 -45.36 -39.64 34.98
CA PHE A 3 -44.20 -38.94 34.39
C PHE A 3 -43.94 -39.48 32.96
N PRO A 4 -43.66 -38.61 31.96
CA PRO A 4 -43.43 -39.06 30.60
C PRO A 4 -42.04 -39.72 30.45
N PHE A 5 -42.06 -41.01 30.11
CA PHE A 5 -40.91 -41.92 29.92
C PHE A 5 -39.94 -41.52 28.78
N TRP A 6 -40.16 -40.40 28.10
CA TRP A 6 -39.39 -39.95 26.92
C TRP A 6 -38.15 -39.12 27.28
N LEU A 7 -38.08 -38.52 28.47
CA LEU A 7 -36.95 -37.69 28.88
C LEU A 7 -35.70 -38.50 29.29
N THR A 8 -35.87 -39.77 29.69
CA THR A 8 -34.75 -40.66 30.04
C THR A 8 -34.10 -41.31 28.82
N LEU A 9 -34.78 -41.35 27.67
CA LEU A 9 -34.23 -41.99 26.46
C LEU A 9 -33.24 -41.08 25.71
N CYS A 10 -33.33 -39.75 25.85
CA CYS A 10 -32.38 -38.83 25.23
C CYS A 10 -31.01 -38.79 25.93
N LEU A 11 -30.91 -39.19 27.21
CA LEU A 11 -29.65 -39.10 27.94
C LEU A 11 -28.68 -40.26 27.63
N LEU A 12 -29.17 -41.35 27.03
CA LEU A 12 -28.37 -42.57 26.74
C LEU A 12 -27.82 -42.66 25.32
N LEU A 13 -28.08 -41.68 24.45
CA LEU A 13 -27.36 -41.50 23.17
C LEU A 13 -26.10 -40.63 23.33
N SER A 14 -25.56 -40.58 24.55
CA SER A 14 -24.31 -39.89 24.90
C SER A 14 -23.06 -40.79 24.87
N LEU A 15 -23.16 -42.10 24.60
CA LEU A 15 -21.98 -42.96 24.55
C LEU A 15 -22.04 -43.99 23.43
N GLY A 16 -21.38 -43.68 22.31
CA GLY A 16 -21.14 -44.60 21.21
C GLY A 16 -20.86 -43.81 19.94
N THR A 17 -19.65 -43.34 19.71
CA THR A 17 -18.55 -44.21 19.29
C THR A 17 -17.23 -43.44 19.46
N VAL A 18 -16.29 -44.01 20.21
CA VAL A 18 -14.88 -43.60 20.17
C VAL A 18 -14.35 -44.12 18.83
N GLY A 19 -14.59 -43.36 17.77
CA GLY A 19 -14.17 -43.65 16.42
C GLY A 19 -12.83 -43.00 16.12
N VAL A 20 -11.77 -43.81 16.23
CA VAL A 20 -10.53 -43.75 15.44
C VAL A 20 -9.64 -42.51 15.59
N LEU A 21 -8.43 -42.78 16.08
CA LEU A 21 -7.24 -41.92 15.99
C LEU A 21 -7.11 -41.28 14.60
N GLY A 22 -7.12 -39.95 14.60
CA GLY A 22 -6.79 -39.15 13.45
C GLY A 22 -6.80 -37.68 13.85
N THR A 23 -6.06 -37.32 14.90
CA THR A 23 -5.72 -35.91 15.13
C THR A 23 -4.83 -35.46 13.97
N VAL A 24 -5.44 -35.12 12.84
CA VAL A 24 -4.84 -34.19 11.90
C VAL A 24 -4.49 -32.95 12.73
N PRO A 25 -3.22 -32.54 12.80
CA PRO A 25 -2.84 -31.43 13.64
C PRO A 25 -3.58 -30.19 13.12
N ALA A 26 -4.49 -29.63 13.94
CA ALA A 26 -5.20 -28.37 13.70
C ALA A 26 -4.23 -27.21 13.37
N PHE A 27 -2.94 -27.38 13.71
CA PHE A 27 -1.82 -26.52 13.37
C PHE A 27 -1.56 -26.34 11.86
N GLY A 28 -1.97 -27.28 11.00
CA GLY A 28 -1.80 -27.20 9.55
C GLY A 28 -2.92 -26.42 8.83
N GLN A 29 -4.16 -26.54 9.31
CA GLN A 29 -5.32 -25.87 8.72
C GLN A 29 -5.31 -24.36 8.97
N GLY A 30 -4.99 -23.89 10.18
CA GLY A 30 -4.91 -22.46 10.47
C GLY A 30 -3.81 -21.73 9.69
N ARG A 31 -2.66 -22.38 9.46
CA ARG A 31 -1.58 -21.81 8.62
C ARG A 31 -1.97 -21.68 7.15
N LYS A 32 -2.69 -22.67 6.61
CA LYS A 32 -3.19 -22.64 5.22
C LYS A 32 -4.29 -21.58 5.04
N GLN A 33 -5.26 -21.53 5.95
CA GLN A 33 -6.31 -20.50 5.93
C GLN A 33 -5.73 -19.08 6.04
N ASN A 34 -4.73 -18.87 6.90
CA ASN A 34 -4.04 -17.58 7.00
C ASN A 34 -3.28 -17.21 5.72
N ALA A 35 -2.70 -18.18 5.01
CA ALA A 35 -2.02 -17.94 3.74
C ALA A 35 -3.01 -17.61 2.61
N GLU A 36 -4.15 -18.32 2.55
CA GLU A 36 -5.24 -18.05 1.61
C GLU A 36 -5.86 -16.67 1.83
N GLN A 37 -6.12 -16.31 3.10
CA GLN A 37 -6.66 -14.99 3.44
C GLN A 37 -5.68 -13.87 3.07
N LYS A 38 -4.38 -14.06 3.31
CA LYS A 38 -3.33 -13.13 2.88
C LYS A 38 -3.28 -12.99 1.35
N LEU A 39 -3.40 -14.10 0.63
CA LEU A 39 -3.44 -14.08 -0.83
C LEU A 39 -4.68 -13.35 -1.35
N LEU A 40 -5.83 -13.55 -0.72
CA LEU A 40 -7.07 -12.87 -1.09
C LEU A 40 -6.94 -11.36 -0.90
N GLN A 41 -6.43 -10.91 0.25
CA GLN A 41 -6.17 -9.49 0.49
C GLN A 41 -5.24 -8.89 -0.58
N ARG A 42 -4.17 -9.59 -0.96
CA ARG A 42 -3.30 -9.12 -2.05
C ARG A 42 -4.04 -8.99 -3.38
N LYS A 43 -4.88 -9.96 -3.74
CA LYS A 43 -5.71 -9.89 -4.95
C LYS A 43 -6.73 -8.75 -4.88
N ASP A 44 -7.25 -8.44 -3.70
CA ASP A 44 -8.13 -7.29 -3.50
C ASP A 44 -7.40 -5.98 -3.80
N ALA A 45 -6.11 -5.86 -3.48
CA ALA A 45 -5.28 -4.72 -3.86
C ALA A 45 -5.17 -4.56 -5.38
N ASP A 46 -4.84 -5.64 -6.08
CA ASP A 46 -4.71 -5.63 -7.55
C ASP A 46 -6.05 -5.26 -8.22
N ARG A 47 -7.16 -5.72 -7.65
CA ARG A 47 -8.51 -5.36 -8.09
C ARG A 47 -8.81 -3.88 -7.88
N HIS A 48 -8.52 -3.34 -6.69
CA HIS A 48 -8.67 -1.92 -6.41
C HIS A 48 -7.80 -1.08 -7.35
N PHE A 49 -6.57 -1.50 -7.60
CA PHE A 49 -5.67 -0.85 -8.53
C PHE A 49 -6.26 -0.81 -9.95
N ALA A 50 -6.84 -1.92 -10.43
CA ALA A 50 -7.48 -1.96 -11.74
C ALA A 50 -8.74 -1.07 -11.84
N LEU A 51 -9.60 -1.09 -10.81
CA LEU A 51 -10.81 -0.26 -10.77
C LEU A 51 -10.48 1.23 -10.74
N ALA A 52 -9.48 1.62 -9.97
CA ALA A 52 -9.04 3.01 -9.93
C ALA A 52 -8.48 3.46 -11.28
N GLN A 53 -7.72 2.62 -11.98
CA GLN A 53 -7.19 2.90 -13.31
C GLN A 53 -8.29 3.04 -14.35
N GLN A 54 -9.37 2.26 -14.22
CA GLN A 54 -10.54 2.39 -15.06
C GLN A 54 -11.26 3.72 -14.77
N ALA A 55 -11.60 3.99 -13.52
CA ALA A 55 -12.28 5.22 -13.12
C ALA A 55 -11.49 6.49 -13.50
N HIS A 56 -10.17 6.48 -13.31
CA HIS A 56 -9.29 7.58 -13.71
C HIS A 56 -9.36 7.83 -15.23
N ARG A 57 -9.34 6.78 -16.06
CA ARG A 57 -9.48 6.91 -17.52
C ARG A 57 -10.86 7.40 -17.94
N GLU A 58 -11.89 7.08 -17.17
CA GLU A 58 -13.27 7.54 -17.38
C GLU A 58 -13.46 8.99 -16.88
N GLY A 59 -12.47 9.57 -16.19
CA GLY A 59 -12.55 10.91 -15.60
C GLY A 59 -13.29 10.96 -14.27
N ASP A 60 -13.70 9.81 -13.73
CA ASP A 60 -14.26 9.71 -12.38
C ASP A 60 -13.12 9.69 -11.35
N LEU A 61 -12.59 10.88 -11.08
CA LEU A 61 -11.44 11.08 -10.21
C LEU A 61 -11.75 10.75 -8.75
N GLU A 62 -13.00 10.89 -8.30
CA GLU A 62 -13.39 10.56 -6.92
C GLU A 62 -13.36 9.04 -6.70
N THR A 63 -13.98 8.27 -7.60
CA THR A 63 -13.93 6.81 -7.55
C THR A 63 -12.48 6.30 -7.73
N ALA A 64 -11.69 6.95 -8.58
CA ALA A 64 -10.28 6.63 -8.74
C ALA A 64 -9.51 6.79 -7.43
N LEU A 65 -9.62 7.94 -6.76
CA LEU A 65 -8.95 8.20 -5.48
C LEU A 65 -9.37 7.21 -4.39
N PHE A 66 -10.68 6.92 -4.31
CA PHE A 66 -11.19 5.94 -3.35
C PHE A 66 -10.49 4.58 -3.53
N HIS A 67 -10.45 4.07 -4.76
CA HIS A 67 -9.83 2.77 -5.04
C HIS A 67 -8.30 2.81 -4.96
N TRP A 68 -7.65 3.93 -5.31
CA TRP A 68 -6.21 4.08 -5.10
C TRP A 68 -5.81 3.97 -3.63
N HIS A 69 -6.53 4.61 -2.71
CA HIS A 69 -6.22 4.50 -1.29
C HIS A 69 -6.47 3.10 -0.72
N GLN A 70 -7.49 2.37 -1.22
CA GLN A 70 -7.68 0.96 -0.85
C GLN A 70 -6.48 0.11 -1.29
N ALA A 71 -6.01 0.29 -2.53
CA ALA A 71 -4.82 -0.41 -3.03
C ALA A 71 -3.56 -0.01 -2.23
N GLU A 72 -3.37 1.27 -1.94
CA GLU A 72 -2.23 1.79 -1.17
C GLU A 72 -2.13 1.13 0.21
N ALA A 73 -3.25 1.10 0.96
CA ALA A 73 -3.30 0.53 2.29
C ALA A 73 -2.87 -0.94 2.29
N ILE A 74 -3.36 -1.71 1.32
CA ILE A 74 -3.04 -3.14 1.21
C ILE A 74 -1.59 -3.34 0.73
N TYR A 75 -1.13 -2.65 -0.32
CA TYR A 75 0.27 -2.79 -0.77
C TYR A 75 1.27 -2.40 0.33
N ARG A 76 0.94 -1.40 1.14
CA ARG A 76 1.75 -1.03 2.32
C ARG A 76 1.75 -2.13 3.38
N GLN A 77 0.59 -2.70 3.70
CA GLN A 77 0.48 -3.82 4.66
C GLN A 77 1.32 -5.03 4.21
N PHE A 78 1.30 -5.35 2.92
CA PHE A 78 2.00 -6.50 2.34
C PHE A 78 3.43 -6.19 1.91
N ARG A 79 3.89 -4.95 2.06
CA ARG A 79 5.26 -4.51 1.69
C ARG A 79 5.54 -4.76 0.20
N THR A 80 4.52 -4.59 -0.64
CA THR A 80 4.61 -4.72 -2.10
C THR A 80 5.02 -3.37 -2.68
N TRP A 81 6.31 -3.04 -2.50
CA TRP A 81 6.81 -1.67 -2.65
C TRP A 81 6.70 -1.09 -4.04
N ASP A 82 6.91 -1.90 -5.09
CA ASP A 82 6.82 -1.43 -6.47
C ASP A 82 5.39 -1.00 -6.80
N GLN A 83 4.40 -1.80 -6.39
CA GLN A 83 2.99 -1.49 -6.56
C GLN A 83 2.55 -0.32 -5.70
N LEU A 84 3.08 -0.20 -4.47
CA LEU A 84 2.85 0.96 -3.63
C LEU A 84 3.38 2.24 -4.30
N ASN A 85 4.58 2.19 -4.89
CA ASN A 85 5.19 3.32 -5.60
C ASN A 85 4.32 3.76 -6.79
N LEU A 86 3.88 2.80 -7.62
CA LEU A 86 2.97 3.07 -8.74
C LEU A 86 1.63 3.67 -8.27
N THR A 87 1.10 3.18 -7.16
CA THR A 87 -0.16 3.68 -6.58
C THR A 87 -0.01 5.12 -6.08
N LEU A 88 1.10 5.45 -5.42
CA LEU A 88 1.38 6.82 -4.97
C LEU A 88 1.56 7.79 -6.14
N THR A 89 2.23 7.38 -7.22
CA THR A 89 2.31 8.18 -8.45
C THR A 89 0.92 8.43 -9.06
N ALA A 90 0.06 7.40 -9.12
CA ALA A 90 -1.30 7.55 -9.63
C ALA A 90 -2.18 8.46 -8.74
N LEU A 91 -2.04 8.37 -7.41
CA LEU A 91 -2.71 9.27 -6.47
C LEU A 91 -2.29 10.73 -6.68
N ALA A 92 -0.98 10.99 -6.76
CA ALA A 92 -0.47 12.34 -6.98
C ALA A 92 -0.99 12.93 -8.30
N ASP A 93 -0.94 12.15 -9.38
CA ASP A 93 -1.46 12.56 -10.69
C ASP A 93 -2.98 12.82 -10.68
N THR A 94 -3.74 11.95 -10.00
CA THR A 94 -5.19 12.14 -9.85
C THR A 94 -5.52 13.42 -9.08
N TYR A 95 -4.79 13.71 -7.99
CA TYR A 95 -4.95 14.98 -7.25
C TYR A 95 -4.52 16.21 -8.05
N LEU A 96 -3.45 16.11 -8.84
CA LEU A 96 -3.04 17.18 -9.76
C LEU A 96 -4.12 17.44 -10.82
N THR A 97 -4.74 16.39 -11.35
CA THR A 97 -5.87 16.50 -12.30
C THR A 97 -7.08 17.20 -11.65
N GLN A 98 -7.32 16.98 -10.35
CA GLN A 98 -8.32 17.72 -9.57
C GLN A 98 -7.89 19.13 -9.15
N ALA A 99 -6.70 19.60 -9.55
CA ALA A 99 -6.07 20.84 -9.06
C ALA A 99 -5.91 20.91 -7.53
N ASN A 100 -5.96 19.77 -6.83
CA ASN A 100 -5.72 19.68 -5.40
C ASN A 100 -4.21 19.57 -5.12
N LEU A 101 -3.52 20.69 -5.26
CA LEU A 101 -2.06 20.75 -5.15
C LEU A 101 -1.54 20.33 -3.77
N GLN A 102 -2.31 20.60 -2.70
CA GLN A 102 -1.92 20.24 -1.33
C GLN A 102 -1.94 18.72 -1.11
N ALA A 103 -2.98 18.04 -1.59
CA ALA A 103 -3.07 16.58 -1.49
C ALA A 103 -2.00 15.90 -2.36
N ALA A 104 -1.79 16.39 -3.59
CA ALA A 104 -0.72 15.90 -4.45
C ALA A 104 0.67 16.04 -3.80
N GLU A 105 0.96 17.18 -3.19
CA GLU A 105 2.23 17.39 -2.48
C GLU A 105 2.41 16.40 -1.32
N THR A 106 1.34 16.15 -0.55
CA THR A 106 1.36 15.22 0.57
C THR A 106 1.72 13.81 0.11
N VAL A 107 1.09 13.33 -0.98
CA VAL A 107 1.35 12.01 -1.56
C VAL A 107 2.78 11.93 -2.11
N LEU A 108 3.25 12.97 -2.82
CA LEU A 108 4.62 13.00 -3.34
C LEU A 108 5.66 12.98 -2.21
N ARG A 109 5.45 13.70 -1.12
CA ARG A 109 6.35 13.67 0.05
C ARG A 109 6.37 12.29 0.72
N GLN A 110 5.23 11.60 0.77
CA GLN A 110 5.14 10.23 1.26
C GLN A 110 5.90 9.26 0.34
N GLN A 111 5.80 9.42 -0.98
CA GLN A 111 6.56 8.64 -1.96
C GLN A 111 8.07 8.89 -1.84
N LEU A 112 8.48 10.14 -1.66
CA LEU A 112 9.90 10.50 -1.45
C LEU A 112 10.46 9.85 -0.19
N HIS A 113 9.69 9.85 0.90
CA HIS A 113 10.09 9.18 2.14
C HIS A 113 10.28 7.68 1.93
N LEU A 114 9.33 7.01 1.25
CA LEU A 114 9.46 5.60 0.90
C LEU A 114 10.70 5.33 0.04
N ALA A 115 10.96 6.18 -0.97
CA ALA A 115 12.11 6.02 -1.85
C ALA A 115 13.44 6.18 -1.08
N ARG A 116 13.51 7.10 -0.12
CA ARG A 116 14.66 7.27 0.78
C ARG A 116 14.88 6.06 1.67
N ASP A 117 13.83 5.56 2.33
CA ASP A 117 13.90 4.37 3.18
C ASP A 117 14.38 3.13 2.42
N ARG A 118 14.07 3.07 1.13
CA ARG A 118 14.47 1.98 0.24
C ARG A 118 15.75 2.23 -0.54
N GLN A 119 16.39 3.39 -0.34
CA GLN A 119 17.56 3.84 -1.09
C GLN A 119 17.34 3.80 -2.62
N ASP A 120 16.09 4.00 -3.07
CA ASP A 120 15.72 4.07 -4.48
C ASP A 120 16.03 5.48 -4.99
N VAL A 121 17.26 5.65 -5.46
CA VAL A 121 17.78 6.92 -5.98
C VAL A 121 16.96 7.40 -7.18
N GLN A 122 16.55 6.49 -8.06
CA GLN A 122 15.80 6.83 -9.27
C GLN A 122 14.44 7.44 -8.90
N THR A 123 13.69 6.78 -8.02
CA THR A 123 12.39 7.31 -7.56
C THR A 123 12.56 8.62 -6.80
N GLN A 124 13.62 8.77 -5.98
CA GLN A 124 13.89 10.04 -5.29
C GLN A 124 14.01 11.21 -6.27
N VAL A 125 14.82 11.06 -7.33
CA VAL A 125 15.01 12.11 -8.34
C VAL A 125 13.71 12.41 -9.07
N THR A 126 12.97 11.37 -9.49
CA THR A 126 11.67 11.55 -10.16
C THR A 126 10.67 12.31 -9.30
N VAL A 127 10.52 11.92 -8.03
CA VAL A 127 9.56 12.56 -7.11
C VAL A 127 9.97 13.98 -6.74
N LEU A 128 11.27 14.25 -6.57
CA LEU A 128 11.76 15.61 -6.34
C LEU A 128 11.45 16.51 -7.53
N ASN A 129 11.65 16.03 -8.77
CA ASN A 129 11.28 16.82 -9.96
C ASN A 129 9.77 17.10 -10.00
N GLN A 130 8.93 16.13 -9.65
CA GLN A 130 7.48 16.33 -9.57
C GLN A 130 7.09 17.35 -8.49
N LEU A 131 7.73 17.30 -7.32
CA LEU A 131 7.56 18.29 -6.25
C LEU A 131 7.99 19.70 -6.68
N GLY A 132 9.11 19.82 -7.39
CA GLY A 132 9.57 21.10 -7.94
C GLY A 132 8.52 21.73 -8.85
N HIS A 133 8.01 20.98 -9.83
CA HIS A 133 6.95 21.46 -10.72
C HIS A 133 5.64 21.78 -9.99
N LEU A 134 5.29 21.00 -8.96
CA LEU A 134 4.12 21.28 -8.13
C LEU A 134 4.28 22.61 -7.37
N LEU A 135 5.46 22.86 -6.80
CA LEU A 135 5.76 24.11 -6.09
C LEU A 135 5.77 25.33 -7.02
N GLU A 136 6.20 25.18 -8.28
CA GLU A 136 6.05 26.22 -9.30
C GLU A 136 4.56 26.55 -9.53
N LYS A 137 3.70 25.53 -9.64
CA LYS A 137 2.24 25.71 -9.77
C LYS A 137 1.62 26.38 -8.54
N GLN A 138 2.21 26.21 -7.36
CA GLN A 138 1.81 26.89 -6.12
C GLN A 138 2.43 28.29 -5.96
N ALA A 139 3.08 28.84 -6.99
CA ALA A 139 3.77 30.14 -6.94
C ALA A 139 4.89 30.22 -5.89
N GLN A 140 5.59 29.10 -5.65
CA GLN A 140 6.76 29.00 -4.76
C GLN A 140 8.06 28.67 -5.52
N PRO A 141 8.48 29.50 -6.49
CA PRO A 141 9.60 29.17 -7.39
C PRO A 141 10.95 29.08 -6.66
N GLN A 142 11.16 29.81 -5.56
CA GLN A 142 12.41 29.71 -4.79
C GLN A 142 12.53 28.35 -4.09
N VAL A 143 11.41 27.82 -3.58
CA VAL A 143 11.37 26.48 -2.95
C VAL A 143 11.52 25.40 -4.02
N ALA A 144 10.86 25.57 -5.17
CA ALA A 144 11.01 24.66 -6.31
C ALA A 144 12.47 24.55 -6.77
N ALA A 145 13.17 25.67 -6.90
CA ALA A 145 14.58 25.69 -7.30
C ALA A 145 15.48 24.89 -6.33
N ALA A 146 15.23 25.00 -5.02
CA ALA A 146 15.95 24.20 -4.03
C ALA A 146 15.67 22.69 -4.19
N ILE A 147 14.41 22.32 -4.41
CA ILE A 147 14.02 20.91 -4.63
C ILE A 147 14.63 20.33 -5.91
N PHE A 148 14.71 21.12 -7.00
CA PHE A 148 15.39 20.69 -8.22
C PHE A 148 16.91 20.54 -8.03
N ALA A 149 17.53 21.45 -7.25
CA ALA A 149 18.94 21.34 -6.91
C ALA A 149 19.22 20.06 -6.09
N ASP A 150 18.35 19.71 -5.14
CA ASP A 150 18.43 18.45 -4.41
C ASP A 150 18.36 17.24 -5.35
N ALA A 151 17.42 17.26 -6.31
CA ALA A 151 17.29 16.20 -7.31
C ALA A 151 18.56 16.04 -8.15
N GLN A 152 19.16 17.16 -8.58
CA GLN A 152 20.41 17.17 -9.34
C GLN A 152 21.58 16.64 -8.51
N ALA A 153 21.70 17.05 -7.24
CA ALA A 153 22.77 16.61 -6.35
C ALA A 153 22.71 15.10 -6.07
N ILE A 154 21.50 14.54 -5.96
CA ILE A 154 21.29 13.10 -5.85
C ILE A 154 21.64 12.40 -7.17
N ALA A 155 21.17 12.91 -8.31
CA ALA A 155 21.42 12.31 -9.62
C ALA A 155 22.91 12.30 -10.02
N THR A 156 23.68 13.27 -9.55
CA THR A 156 25.12 13.42 -9.84
C THR A 156 26.02 12.72 -8.81
N GLY A 157 25.46 12.12 -7.76
CA GLY A 157 26.24 11.43 -6.71
C GLY A 157 26.98 12.38 -5.76
N LEU A 158 26.83 13.69 -5.91
CA LEU A 158 27.49 14.73 -5.09
C LEU A 158 27.08 14.69 -3.61
N THR A 159 26.12 13.83 -3.24
CA THR A 159 25.54 13.75 -1.88
C THR A 159 26.03 12.57 -1.04
N THR A 160 27.06 11.81 -1.47
CA THR A 160 27.55 10.67 -0.66
C THR A 160 29.05 10.60 -0.33
N GLY A 161 29.86 11.64 -0.55
CA GLY A 161 31.20 11.67 0.06
C GLY A 161 32.28 12.59 -0.51
N GLU A 162 32.04 13.34 -1.59
CA GLU A 162 33.13 14.02 -2.31
C GLU A 162 33.44 15.45 -1.84
N THR A 163 32.64 16.05 -0.96
CA THR A 163 32.92 17.39 -0.43
C THR A 163 33.79 17.39 0.84
N ALA A 164 34.16 16.23 1.38
CA ALA A 164 35.01 16.12 2.58
C ALA A 164 36.53 16.00 2.29
N LEU A 165 36.96 15.86 1.03
CA LEU A 165 38.35 15.53 0.70
C LEU A 165 39.03 16.41 -0.37
N THR A 166 38.40 17.49 -0.85
CA THR A 166 39.02 18.38 -1.86
C THR A 166 39.40 19.77 -1.35
N ILE A 167 39.38 19.98 -0.03
CA ILE A 167 39.92 21.19 0.60
C ILE A 167 40.86 20.79 1.75
N ASN A 168 42.03 20.22 1.43
CA ASN A 168 43.22 20.28 2.28
C ASN A 168 44.49 20.08 1.42
#